data_AF-A0AAD4M1C8-F1
#
_entry.id   AF-A0AAD4M1C8-F1
#
_cell.length_a   1.000
_cell.length_b   1.000
_cell.length_c   1.000
_cell.angle_alpha   90.00
_cell.angle_beta   90.00
_cell.angle_gamma   90.00
#
_symmetry.space_group_name_H-M   'P 1'
#
loop_
_entity.id
_entity.type
_entity.pdbx_description
1 polymer ?
#
loop_
_entity_poly.entity_id
_entity_poly.type
_entity_poly.pdbx_seq_one_letter_code
_entity_poly.pdbx_strand_id
1 'polypeptide(L)'
;MKLYHSRLPWYIEVTTNNGIGVTLHDLFTQIQHVLSSRIKNSDFYNNEITQEEREKIARAWKERCQYNQGAMGQGVKKMDYLMRDCIFVGLVRGRDGMWEMKTRKV
;
A
#
# COMPACT_ATOMS: atom_id res chain seq x y z
N MET A 1 -11.78 10.50 4.94
CA MET A 1 -11.16 9.71 6.03
C MET A 1 -9.71 9.38 5.64
N LYS A 2 -8.80 9.21 6.61
CA LYS A 2 -7.37 8.98 6.34
C LYS A 2 -6.93 7.64 6.92
N LEU A 3 -6.36 6.78 6.09
CA LEU A 3 -5.88 5.45 6.47
C LEU A 3 -4.36 5.44 6.59
N TYR A 4 -3.84 4.62 7.51
CA TYR A 4 -2.41 4.33 7.62
C TYR A 4 -2.16 2.84 7.87
N HIS A 5 -0.94 2.40 7.56
CA HIS A 5 -0.45 1.06 7.86
C HIS A 5 1.03 1.16 8.27
N SER A 6 1.46 0.41 9.28
CA SER A 6 2.83 0.50 9.83
C SER A 6 3.95 0.27 8.82
N ARG A 7 3.69 -0.51 7.76
CA ARG A 7 4.63 -0.77 6.66
C ARG A 7 4.51 0.16 5.45
N LEU A 8 3.52 1.06 5.44
CA LEU A 8 3.34 2.00 4.34
C LEU A 8 3.79 3.39 4.78
N PRO A 9 4.81 3.98 4.11
CA PRO A 9 5.21 5.36 4.39
C PRO A 9 4.19 6.40 3.89
N TRP A 10 3.13 5.96 3.20
CA TRP A 10 2.07 6.83 2.69
C TRP A 10 0.76 6.61 3.43
N TYR A 11 0.05 7.72 3.62
CA TYR A 11 -1.36 7.69 3.97
C TYR A 11 -2.21 7.43 2.72
N ILE A 12 -3.36 6.78 2.92
CA ILE A 12 -4.41 6.66 1.90
C ILE A 12 -5.54 7.59 2.33
N GLU A 13 -5.77 8.63 1.56
CA GLU A 13 -6.92 9.51 1.75
C GLU A 13 -8.10 8.92 0.99
N VAL A 14 -9.22 8.79 1.69
CA VAL A 14 -10.47 8.26 1.14
C VAL A 14 -11.51 9.37 1.23
N THR A 15 -11.84 9.94 0.08
CA THR A 15 -12.88 10.96 -0.08
C THR A 15 -14.16 10.34 -0.61
N THR A 16 -15.28 11.04 -0.50
CA THR A 16 -16.56 10.66 -1.10
C THR A 16 -17.05 11.79 -1.99
N ASN A 17 -17.67 11.42 -3.10
CA ASN A 17 -18.30 12.38 -4.01
C ASN A 17 -19.80 12.54 -3.74
N ASN A 18 -20.39 11.71 -2.86
CA ASN A 18 -21.84 11.67 -2.67
C ASN A 18 -22.35 12.45 -1.45
N GLY A 19 -21.50 13.19 -0.72
CA GLY A 19 -21.89 14.09 0.38
C GLY A 19 -22.50 13.43 1.62
N ILE A 20 -22.88 12.15 1.56
CA ILE A 20 -23.59 11.42 2.61
C ILE A 20 -22.62 10.63 3.48
N GLY A 21 -21.54 10.11 2.89
CA GLY A 21 -20.52 9.36 3.61
C GLY A 21 -19.60 8.58 2.69
N VAL A 22 -18.56 7.98 3.27
CA VAL A 22 -17.66 7.09 2.54
C VAL A 22 -18.32 5.73 2.40
N THR A 23 -18.49 5.27 1.17
CA THR A 23 -19.00 3.92 0.88
C THR A 23 -17.87 2.89 0.88
N LEU A 24 -18.22 1.60 0.93
CA LEU A 24 -17.23 0.53 0.72
C LEU A 24 -16.59 0.61 -0.67
N HIS A 25 -17.35 1.06 -1.67
CA HIS A 25 -16.82 1.26 -3.01
C HIS A 25 -15.74 2.36 -3.01
N ASP A 26 -16.02 3.53 -2.43
CA ASP A 26 -15.05 4.62 -2.34
C ASP A 26 -13.78 4.18 -1.60
N LEU A 27 -13.96 3.43 -0.50
CA LEU A 27 -12.90 2.90 0.32
C LEU A 27 -11.99 1.96 -0.46
N PHE A 28 -12.53 0.89 -1.03
CA PHE A 28 -11.71 -0.13 -1.69
C PHE A 28 -11.12 0.37 -3.01
N THR A 29 -11.83 1.21 -3.76
CA THR A 29 -11.30 1.80 -4.99
C THR A 29 -10.10 2.71 -4.70
N GLN A 30 -10.18 3.57 -3.68
CA GLN A 30 -9.05 4.45 -3.34
C GLN A 30 -7.87 3.68 -2.74
N ILE A 31 -8.12 2.66 -1.90
CA ILE A 31 -7.07 1.76 -1.43
C ILE A 31 -6.38 1.09 -2.62
N GLN A 32 -7.15 0.49 -3.52
CA GLN A 32 -6.63 -0.23 -4.68
C GLN A 32 -5.86 0.71 -5.61
N HIS A 33 -6.37 1.93 -5.85
CA HIS A 33 -5.71 2.95 -6.65
C HIS A 33 -4.34 3.33 -6.07
N VAL A 34 -4.29 3.69 -4.78
CA VAL A 34 -3.02 4.09 -4.14
C VAL A 34 -2.04 2.92 -4.10
N LEU A 35 -2.48 1.73 -3.67
CA LEU A 35 -1.61 0.56 -3.59
C LEU A 35 -1.08 0.09 -4.95
N SER A 36 -1.84 0.32 -6.02
CA SER A 36 -1.42 -0.02 -7.39
C SER A 36 -0.51 1.04 -8.05
N SER A 37 -0.36 2.21 -7.43
CA SER A 37 0.50 3.27 -7.96
C SER A 37 1.98 2.91 -7.85
N ARG A 38 2.76 3.35 -8.85
CA ARG A 38 4.21 3.17 -8.89
C ARG A 38 4.89 4.05 -7.84
N ILE A 39 5.90 3.53 -7.17
CA ILE A 39 6.72 4.32 -6.25
C ILE A 39 7.71 5.21 -7.01
N LYS A 40 8.15 6.31 -6.39
CA LYS A 40 9.26 7.12 -6.90
C LYS A 40 10.60 6.48 -6.53
N ASN A 41 11.65 6.86 -7.25
CA ASN A 41 13.01 6.41 -6.94
C ASN A 41 13.44 6.83 -5.52
N SER A 42 13.10 8.07 -5.11
CA SER A 42 13.34 8.60 -3.76
C SER A 42 12.61 7.84 -2.66
N ASP A 43 11.48 7.21 -2.98
CA ASP A 43 10.77 6.38 -2.00
C ASP A 43 11.55 5.11 -1.70
N PHE A 44 12.28 4.57 -2.69
CA PHE A 44 13.04 3.32 -2.57
C PHE A 44 14.46 3.55 -2.05
N TYR A 45 15.12 4.62 -2.51
CA TYR A 45 16.47 5.00 -2.12
C TYR A 45 16.43 6.21 -1.19
N ASN A 46 16.25 5.94 0.11
CA ASN A 46 16.31 6.94 1.19
C ASN A 46 17.06 6.37 2.41
N ASN A 47 17.19 7.19 3.46
CA ASN A 47 17.91 6.83 4.68
C ASN A 47 17.09 5.98 5.66
N GLU A 48 15.79 5.80 5.43
CA GLU A 48 14.90 5.04 6.31
C GLU A 48 14.83 3.57 5.92
N ILE A 49 14.90 3.27 4.62
CA ILE A 49 14.82 1.89 4.11
C ILE A 49 16.21 1.29 4.01
N THR A 50 16.42 0.25 4.82
CA THR A 50 17.65 -0.55 4.84
C THR A 50 17.84 -1.38 3.57
N GLN A 51 19.06 -1.84 3.30
CA GLN A 51 19.32 -2.73 2.18
C GLN A 51 18.50 -4.03 2.26
N GLU A 52 18.38 -4.63 3.45
CA GLU A 52 17.59 -5.85 3.66
C GLU A 52 16.11 -5.64 3.31
N GLU A 53 15.53 -4.50 3.69
CA GLU A 53 14.14 -4.16 3.35
C GLU A 53 13.96 -3.94 1.84
N ARG A 54 14.93 -3.28 1.18
CA ARG A 54 14.91 -3.12 -0.29
C ARG A 54 14.91 -4.46 -0.99
N GLU A 55 15.70 -5.43 -0.50
CA GLU A 55 15.73 -6.79 -1.06
C GLU A 55 14.40 -7.52 -0.88
N LYS A 56 13.74 -7.37 0.28
CA LYS A 56 12.38 -7.91 0.52
C LYS A 56 11.35 -7.28 -0.41
N ILE A 57 11.35 -5.96 -0.56
CA ILE A 57 10.45 -5.26 -1.48
C ILE A 57 10.70 -5.70 -2.93
N ALA A 58 11.98 -5.80 -3.35
CA ALA A 58 12.34 -6.24 -4.68
C ALA A 58 11.90 -7.69 -4.96
N ARG A 59 11.96 -8.57 -3.95
CA ARG A 59 11.44 -9.93 -4.05
C ARG A 59 9.92 -9.93 -4.22
N ALA A 60 9.19 -9.22 -3.36
CA ALA A 60 7.74 -9.11 -3.44
C ALA A 60 7.26 -8.55 -4.79
N TRP A 61 7.97 -7.55 -5.34
CA TRP A 61 7.75 -7.03 -6.68
C TRP A 61 7.91 -8.11 -7.77
N LYS A 62 9.03 -8.85 -7.74
CA LYS A 62 9.29 -9.94 -8.71
C LYS A 62 8.23 -11.03 -8.65
N GLU A 63 7.83 -11.42 -7.44
CA GLU A 63 6.77 -12.40 -7.20
C GLU A 63 5.40 -11.92 -7.68
N ARG A 64 5.04 -10.65 -7.42
CA ARG A 64 3.83 -10.03 -7.98
C ARG A 64 3.82 -10.04 -9.49
N CYS A 65 4.94 -9.73 -10.11
CA CYS A 65 5.06 -9.73 -11.56
C CYS A 65 5.23 -11.12 -12.16
N GLN A 66 5.39 -12.18 -11.35
CA GLN A 66 5.65 -13.55 -11.82
C GLN A 66 6.81 -13.62 -12.82
N TYR A 67 7.83 -12.78 -12.65
CA TYR A 67 8.96 -12.63 -13.59
C TYR A 67 8.56 -12.28 -15.04
N ASN A 68 7.32 -11.83 -15.28
CA ASN A 68 6.85 -11.37 -16.56
C ASN A 68 7.42 -9.98 -16.88
N GLN A 69 8.14 -9.85 -18.00
CA GLN A 69 8.82 -8.61 -18.38
C GLN A 69 7.86 -7.41 -18.54
N GLY A 70 6.66 -7.62 -19.09
CA GLY A 70 5.66 -6.56 -19.23
C GLY A 70 5.15 -6.05 -17.87
N ALA A 71 4.89 -6.96 -16.94
CA ALA A 71 4.49 -6.60 -15.57
C ALA A 71 5.64 -5.93 -14.80
N MET A 72 6.88 -6.41 -14.97
CA MET A 72 8.06 -5.81 -14.38
C MET A 72 8.32 -4.39 -14.91
N GLY A 73 8.06 -4.14 -16.20
CA GLY A 73 8.17 -2.81 -16.81
C GLY A 73 7.26 -1.74 -16.18
N GLN A 74 6.19 -2.14 -15.49
CA GLN A 74 5.34 -1.21 -14.73
C GLN A 74 5.99 -0.70 -13.43
N GLY A 75 7.13 -1.28 -13.04
CA GLY A 75 7.90 -0.92 -11.87
C GLY A 75 7.34 -1.44 -10.55
N VAL A 76 8.02 -1.06 -9.47
CA VAL A 76 7.64 -1.36 -8.09
C VAL A 76 6.43 -0.50 -7.71
N LYS A 77 5.42 -1.13 -7.12
CA LYS A 77 4.17 -0.50 -6.68
C LYS A 77 4.15 -0.36 -5.16
N LYS A 78 3.35 0.56 -4.64
CA LYS A 78 3.22 0.76 -3.19
C LYS A 78 2.82 -0.52 -2.44
N MET A 79 2.01 -1.39 -3.06
CA MET A 79 1.65 -2.67 -2.47
C MET A 79 2.84 -3.62 -2.24
N ASP A 80 3.95 -3.45 -2.96
CA ASP A 80 5.13 -4.29 -2.81
C ASP A 80 5.82 -4.05 -1.45
N TYR A 81 5.56 -2.91 -0.78
CA TYR A 81 6.00 -2.62 0.59
C TYR A 81 5.30 -3.49 1.64
N LEU A 82 4.14 -4.07 1.29
CA LEU A 82 3.47 -5.05 2.13
C LEU A 82 4.11 -6.44 2.05
N MET A 83 5.11 -6.61 1.17
CA MET A 83 5.95 -7.80 1.02
C MET A 83 5.17 -9.07 0.66
N ARG A 84 3.93 -8.95 0.16
CA ARG A 84 2.98 -10.08 -0.03
C ARG A 84 2.73 -10.91 1.24
N ASP A 85 3.09 -10.39 2.40
CA ASP A 85 3.07 -11.11 3.68
C ASP A 85 1.79 -10.84 4.48
N CYS A 86 0.83 -10.12 3.92
CA CYS A 86 -0.29 -9.63 4.70
C CYS A 86 -1.64 -9.69 3.97
N ILE A 87 -2.68 -10.02 4.71
CA ILE A 87 -4.09 -10.01 4.29
C ILE A 87 -4.80 -8.89 5.04
N PHE A 88 -5.53 -8.05 4.31
CA PHE A 88 -6.37 -7.02 4.91
C PHE A 88 -7.53 -7.65 5.69
N VAL A 89 -7.67 -7.31 6.96
CA VAL A 89 -8.70 -7.86 7.86
C VAL A 89 -9.75 -6.83 8.27
N GLY A 90 -9.46 -5.54 8.11
CA GLY A 90 -10.40 -4.48 8.42
C GLY A 90 -9.71 -3.18 8.83
N LEU A 91 -10.52 -2.27 9.35
CA LEU A 91 -10.07 -0.97 9.84
C LEU A 91 -10.37 -0.84 11.33
N VAL A 92 -9.43 -0.24 12.06
CA VAL A 92 -9.63 0.14 13.47
C VAL A 92 -9.43 1.64 13.60
N ARG A 93 -10.30 2.30 14.36
CA ARG A 93 -10.17 3.72 14.62
C ARG A 93 -8.91 3.99 15.43
N GLY A 94 -8.01 4.80 14.88
CA GLY A 94 -6.80 5.26 15.53
C GLY A 94 -7.00 6.62 16.23
N ARG A 95 -5.90 7.35 16.41
CA ARG A 95 -5.91 8.73 16.94
C ARG A 95 -6.18 9.75 15.84
N ASP A 96 -6.62 10.94 16.24
CA ASP A 96 -6.76 12.11 15.37
C ASP A 96 -7.63 11.89 14.11
N GLY A 97 -8.66 11.05 14.22
CA GLY A 97 -9.56 10.75 13.10
C GLY A 97 -8.95 9.86 12.01
N MET A 98 -7.76 9.31 12.25
CA MET A 98 -7.12 8.35 11.36
C MET A 98 -7.62 6.92 11.62
N TRP A 99 -7.49 6.07 10.62
CA TRP A 99 -7.88 4.67 10.67
C TRP A 99 -6.68 3.78 10.36
N GLU A 100 -6.42 2.81 11.23
CA GLU A 100 -5.38 1.82 11.01
C GLU A 100 -5.93 0.71 10.12
N MET A 101 -5.24 0.43 9.02
CA MET A 101 -5.45 -0.78 8.24
C MET A 101 -4.88 -1.96 9.01
N LYS A 102 -5.75 -2.84 9.52
CA LYS A 102 -5.30 -4.07 10.15
C LYS A 102 -5.02 -5.11 9.10
N THR A 103 -3.88 -5.77 9.28
CA THR A 103 -3.47 -6.90 8.46
C THR A 103 -3.07 -8.07 9.34
N ARG A 104 -3.25 -9.29 8.82
CA ARG A 104 -2.73 -10.52 9.42
C ARG A 104 -1.73 -11.14 8.45
N LYS A 105 -0.82 -11.97 8.96
CA LYS A 105 0.07 -12.74 8.09
C LYS A 105 -0.72 -13.71 7.19
N VAL A 106 -0.21 -13.93 5.98
CA VAL A 106 -0.70 -14.96 5.05
C VAL A 106 -0.59 -16.33 5.70
#